data_AF-A0AAW1NTI0-F1
#
_entry.id   AF-A0AAW1NTI0-F1
#
_cell.length_a   1.000
_cell.length_b   1.000
_cell.length_c   1.000
_cell.angle_alpha   90.00
_cell.angle_beta   90.00
_cell.angle_gamma   90.00
#
_symmetry.space_group_name_H-M   'P 1'
#
loop_
_entity.id
_entity.type
_entity.pdbx_description
1 polymer ?
#
loop_
_entity_poly.entity_id
_entity_poly.type
_entity_poly.pdbx_seq_one_letter_code
_entity_poly.pdbx_strand_id
1 'polypeptide(L)'
;MGKQGTENSFVASQAGSDKSQRSRYRTTAKTSHVDTSLFSSKTAKKLESTRAAPLEHHVTKKVVVHKGPSDANAAILLSKKDLQRMLQPAGALSDDQVLQKRLAAQAAAEQETIDRNSQRSRATEKEIDDQSKGQPSEMELLRLQEKAALDAAGRKKQLEQEDEVKAMNRLVTYSRCAAEREQQLQQHQLQLAEAKERERHLDMQMELDRRAALQMYEERDKERAIEQRKGAAVLSEQIHERDMERLRVQDLRYQEGRRMQQMAVEAKEADQRAQEARVLASRELMAAVAESNNALAATKRIAHEQEAEHERQIVEYQRQRDLREQEAAELKAQIAKAKDLEVAKLWASQKKLVDRNSELDELRARRAQDAYERDMRKREADAIARARAIQRDLDEARACQAADRLAARAAQAAFENSEHQRVLQESQQIIQAAAAIEDRQNAQRLEHAEQLRAQIIAREEAAKHVKAAKMAEGAQLRARLAEHKALIEAVKNEKLQELKAQAIPEKYRADLARFKVQNV
;
A
#
# COMPACT_ATOMS: atom_id res chain seq x y z
N MET A 1 -43.49 -40.88 -28.78
CA MET A 1 -44.55 -39.88 -29.09
C MET A 1 -44.61 -38.94 -27.89
N GLY A 2 -44.49 -37.62 -27.95
CA GLY A 2 -44.32 -36.67 -29.04
C GLY A 2 -43.51 -35.46 -28.54
N LYS A 3 -42.93 -34.75 -29.50
CA LYS A 3 -42.13 -33.52 -29.38
C LYS A 3 -43.02 -32.27 -29.32
N GLN A 4 -42.35 -31.12 -29.17
CA GLN A 4 -42.75 -29.71 -29.42
C GLN A 4 -43.21 -28.97 -28.15
N GLY A 5 -42.82 -27.72 -27.86
CA GLY A 5 -42.06 -26.66 -28.52
C GLY A 5 -42.31 -25.38 -27.69
N THR A 6 -41.29 -24.64 -27.23
CA THR A 6 -40.71 -23.40 -27.82
C THR A 6 -41.44 -22.07 -27.48
N GLU A 7 -40.61 -21.02 -27.28
CA GLU A 7 -40.87 -19.55 -27.30
C GLU A 7 -41.20 -18.88 -25.94
N ASN A 8 -40.68 -17.71 -25.51
CA ASN A 8 -39.80 -16.61 -26.01
C ASN A 8 -39.31 -15.81 -24.74
N SER A 9 -38.03 -15.46 -24.53
CA SER A 9 -37.19 -14.34 -25.02
C SER A 9 -37.55 -12.90 -24.59
N PHE A 10 -36.51 -12.10 -24.28
CA PHE A 10 -36.39 -10.64 -23.98
C PHE A 10 -36.55 -10.22 -22.50
N VAL A 11 -35.60 -9.55 -21.82
CA VAL A 11 -34.83 -8.34 -22.16
C VAL A 11 -33.39 -8.38 -21.61
N ALA A 12 -32.44 -7.91 -22.42
CA ALA A 12 -31.06 -7.61 -22.06
C ALA A 12 -30.90 -6.13 -21.67
N SER A 13 -29.95 -5.81 -20.78
CA SER A 13 -28.86 -4.82 -20.98
C SER A 13 -28.32 -4.28 -19.64
N GLN A 14 -27.04 -4.54 -19.34
CA GLN A 14 -26.01 -3.50 -19.19
C GLN A 14 -24.67 -4.17 -18.80
N ALA A 15 -23.80 -4.30 -19.79
CA ALA A 15 -22.39 -4.58 -19.60
C ALA A 15 -21.66 -3.25 -19.38
N GLY A 16 -21.05 -3.08 -18.21
CA GLY A 16 -20.09 -2.03 -17.92
C GLY A 16 -18.69 -2.62 -17.91
N SER A 17 -17.92 -2.33 -18.96
CA SER A 17 -16.51 -2.67 -19.08
C SER A 17 -15.66 -1.67 -18.29
N ASP A 18 -14.85 -2.12 -17.34
CA ASP A 18 -13.73 -1.30 -16.84
C ASP A 18 -12.39 -1.89 -17.25
N LYS A 19 -11.79 -1.17 -18.19
CA LYS A 19 -10.53 -1.48 -18.84
C LYS A 19 -9.36 -1.03 -17.96
N SER A 20 -8.36 -1.90 -17.91
CA SER A 20 -6.97 -1.62 -17.57
C SER A 20 -6.48 -0.27 -18.10
N GLN A 21 -5.90 0.55 -17.22
CA GLN A 21 -5.00 1.63 -17.63
C GLN A 21 -3.59 1.37 -17.10
N ARG A 22 -2.72 0.89 -17.99
CA ARG A 22 -1.26 0.99 -17.87
C ARG A 22 -0.74 1.82 -19.05
N SER A 23 0.16 2.74 -18.72
CA SER A 23 1.10 3.48 -19.58
C SER A 23 0.55 4.52 -20.55
N ARG A 24 0.83 5.81 -20.24
CA ARG A 24 1.41 6.75 -21.21
C ARG A 24 2.39 7.71 -20.51
N TYR A 25 3.64 7.67 -20.97
CA TYR A 25 4.65 8.69 -20.77
C TYR A 25 4.13 10.05 -21.25
N ARG A 26 4.26 11.10 -20.42
CA ARG A 26 4.03 12.48 -20.82
C ARG A 26 5.36 13.20 -20.97
N THR A 27 5.79 13.38 -22.21
CA THR A 27 6.86 14.28 -22.59
C THR A 27 6.30 15.68 -22.91
N THR A 28 7.19 16.66 -22.72
CA THR A 28 7.19 18.08 -23.15
C THR A 28 6.44 19.10 -22.29
N ALA A 29 7.22 19.86 -21.52
CA ALA A 29 7.27 21.31 -21.64
C ALA A 29 8.74 21.73 -21.85
N LYS A 30 9.02 22.40 -22.98
CA LYS A 30 10.26 23.15 -23.22
C LYS A 30 10.09 24.51 -22.55
N THR A 31 11.14 24.99 -21.90
CA THR A 31 11.27 26.28 -21.18
C THR A 31 10.74 26.32 -19.73
N SER A 32 11.53 25.78 -18.81
CA SER A 32 11.64 26.31 -17.45
C SER A 32 13.06 26.81 -17.26
N HIS A 33 13.22 28.13 -17.26
CA HIS A 33 14.46 28.83 -16.97
C HIS A 33 14.79 28.61 -15.50
N VAL A 34 15.70 27.67 -15.22
CA VAL A 34 16.27 27.46 -13.89
C VAL A 34 17.51 28.33 -13.79
N ASP A 35 17.46 29.29 -12.88
CA ASP A 35 18.54 30.21 -12.58
C ASP A 35 19.70 29.44 -11.90
N THR A 36 20.75 29.15 -12.67
CA THR A 36 21.95 28.43 -12.20
C THR A 36 23.02 29.35 -11.64
N SER A 37 22.69 30.60 -11.29
CA SER A 37 23.66 31.54 -10.71
C SER A 37 23.97 31.31 -9.22
N LEU A 38 23.31 30.35 -8.56
CA LEU A 38 23.43 30.14 -7.11
C LEU A 38 24.36 29.00 -6.66
N PHE A 39 24.95 28.22 -7.58
CA PHE A 39 25.79 27.05 -7.23
C PHE A 39 27.12 26.91 -8.01
N SER A 40 27.64 27.98 -8.64
CA SER A 40 29.00 27.92 -9.21
C SER A 40 30.04 28.45 -8.23
N SER A 41 30.89 27.55 -7.74
CA SER A 41 32.08 27.80 -6.95
C SER A 41 33.08 28.70 -7.70
N LYS A 42 33.41 29.85 -7.12
CA LYS A 42 34.52 30.69 -7.60
C LYS A 42 35.80 30.33 -6.84
N THR A 43 36.59 29.44 -7.44
CA THR A 43 38.03 29.36 -7.18
C THR A 43 38.75 30.45 -7.98
N ALA A 44 39.77 31.03 -7.34
CA ALA A 44 40.59 32.09 -7.87
C ALA A 44 41.38 31.68 -9.13
N LYS A 45 41.60 32.63 -10.05
CA LYS A 45 42.91 32.85 -10.67
C LYS A 45 43.03 34.21 -11.35
N LYS A 46 44.28 34.66 -11.34
CA LYS A 46 44.84 35.95 -11.74
C LYS A 46 45.57 35.75 -13.08
N LEU A 47 45.85 36.88 -13.75
CA LEU A 47 46.85 37.17 -14.79
C LEU A 47 46.46 37.18 -16.29
N GLU A 48 46.70 38.37 -16.85
CA GLU A 48 47.36 38.71 -18.13
C GLU A 48 46.60 38.72 -19.47
N SER A 49 46.30 39.96 -19.91
CA SER A 49 46.80 40.60 -21.14
C SER A 49 47.22 39.69 -22.30
N THR A 50 46.49 39.80 -23.43
CA THR A 50 47.12 40.05 -24.74
C THR A 50 46.15 40.79 -25.67
N ARG A 51 46.78 41.53 -26.58
CA ARG A 51 46.29 42.54 -27.52
C ARG A 51 45.96 41.91 -28.87
N ALA A 52 44.86 42.29 -29.52
CA ALA A 52 44.74 42.33 -30.99
C ALA A 52 43.44 43.07 -31.42
N ALA A 53 43.60 44.04 -32.34
CA ALA A 53 42.51 44.71 -33.08
C ALA A 53 42.02 43.84 -34.26
N PRO A 54 40.97 44.21 -35.03
CA PRO A 54 41.14 45.23 -36.08
C PRO A 54 39.92 46.15 -36.42
N LEU A 55 40.28 47.32 -36.96
CA LEU A 55 39.71 48.10 -38.08
C LEU A 55 38.18 48.27 -38.26
N GLU A 56 37.74 49.53 -38.41
CA GLU A 56 37.05 50.02 -39.64
C GLU A 56 37.26 51.55 -39.84
N HIS A 57 37.26 51.93 -41.11
CA HIS A 57 37.56 53.26 -41.69
C HIS A 57 36.38 54.24 -41.64
N HIS A 58 36.65 55.56 -41.65
CA HIS A 58 36.05 56.50 -42.61
C HIS A 58 36.84 57.82 -42.75
N VAL A 59 36.84 58.33 -43.98
CA VAL A 59 37.67 59.41 -44.55
C VAL A 59 36.79 60.65 -44.79
N THR A 60 37.34 61.87 -44.61
CA THR A 60 37.19 63.04 -45.51
C THR A 60 38.04 64.20 -44.97
N LYS A 61 39.11 64.62 -45.67
CA LYS A 61 39.26 65.65 -46.73
C LYS A 61 39.82 66.98 -46.20
N LYS A 62 40.95 67.36 -46.79
CA LYS A 62 41.78 68.57 -46.60
C LYS A 62 41.10 69.84 -47.12
N VAL A 63 41.43 71.00 -46.54
CA VAL A 63 41.72 72.25 -47.26
C VAL A 63 42.82 73.03 -46.52
N VAL A 64 43.84 73.45 -47.27
CA VAL A 64 44.96 74.34 -46.87
C VAL A 64 44.68 75.72 -47.46
N VAL A 65 44.93 76.80 -46.73
CA VAL A 65 45.11 78.15 -47.31
C VAL A 65 46.28 78.86 -46.62
N HIS A 66 47.33 79.11 -47.39
CA HIS A 66 48.40 80.07 -47.09
C HIS A 66 47.94 81.50 -47.43
N LYS A 67 48.35 82.48 -46.63
CA LYS A 67 48.40 83.91 -47.02
C LYS A 67 49.78 84.47 -46.69
N GLY A 68 50.51 84.86 -47.72
CA GLY A 68 51.60 85.85 -47.65
C GLY A 68 51.11 87.21 -48.16
N PRO A 69 51.79 88.32 -47.82
CA PRO A 69 51.34 89.66 -48.18
C PRO A 69 51.94 90.13 -49.51
N SER A 70 51.15 90.89 -50.26
CA SER A 70 51.55 91.84 -51.28
C SER A 70 50.77 93.11 -50.99
N ASP A 71 51.41 94.28 -51.01
CA ASP A 71 51.01 95.32 -51.95
C ASP A 71 51.93 96.54 -51.87
N ALA A 72 52.20 97.07 -53.06
CA ALA A 72 53.05 98.20 -53.38
C ALA A 72 52.23 99.51 -53.49
N ASN A 73 52.95 100.62 -53.56
CA ASN A 73 52.54 101.96 -53.98
C ASN A 73 51.82 102.84 -52.95
N ALA A 74 52.60 103.66 -52.25
CA ALA A 74 52.14 104.96 -51.75
C ALA A 74 53.23 106.02 -51.95
N ALA A 75 52.84 107.09 -52.63
CA ALA A 75 53.54 108.34 -52.94
C ALA A 75 54.81 108.67 -52.14
N ILE A 76 55.88 109.03 -52.87
CA ILE A 76 57.05 109.72 -52.33
C ILE A 76 56.62 111.13 -51.91
N LEU A 77 56.13 111.25 -50.69
CA LEU A 77 55.92 112.53 -50.02
C LEU A 77 57.30 113.04 -49.58
N LEU A 78 57.85 114.05 -50.26
CA LEU A 78 59.04 114.76 -49.74
C LEU A 78 58.69 115.26 -48.34
N SER A 79 59.32 114.68 -47.31
CA SER A 79 59.04 115.04 -45.93
C SER A 79 59.59 116.46 -45.65
N LYS A 80 59.07 117.15 -44.64
CA LYS A 80 59.61 118.45 -44.19
C LYS A 80 61.13 118.41 -43.96
N LYS A 81 61.68 117.24 -43.63
CA LYS A 81 63.11 117.01 -43.44
C LYS A 81 63.90 117.01 -44.76
N ASP A 82 63.30 116.55 -45.85
CA ASP A 82 63.94 116.49 -47.18
C ASP A 82 64.00 117.87 -47.84
N LEU A 83 62.96 118.69 -47.66
CA LEU A 83 62.97 120.11 -48.08
C LEU A 83 63.97 120.94 -47.26
N GLN A 84 64.09 120.70 -45.95
CA GLN A 84 65.08 121.38 -45.10
C GLN A 84 66.53 120.98 -45.46
N ARG A 85 66.75 119.77 -45.97
CA ARG A 85 68.07 119.29 -46.42
C ARG A 85 68.54 119.97 -47.73
N MET A 86 67.63 120.38 -48.61
CA MET A 86 67.98 121.08 -49.85
C MET A 86 68.24 122.59 -49.66
N LEU A 87 67.81 123.16 -48.54
CA LEU A 87 67.96 124.58 -48.20
C LEU A 87 69.20 124.91 -47.35
N GLN A 88 69.97 123.92 -46.90
CA GLN A 88 71.20 124.17 -46.14
C GLN A 88 72.38 124.48 -47.08
N PRO A 89 73.07 125.63 -46.93
CA PRO A 89 74.31 125.87 -47.66
C PRO A 89 75.35 124.83 -47.22
N ALA A 90 76.12 124.31 -48.18
CA ALA A 90 77.20 123.36 -47.92
C ALA A 90 78.33 124.04 -47.13
N GLY A 91 78.18 124.09 -45.81
CA GLY A 91 79.23 124.44 -44.86
C GLY A 91 80.17 123.26 -44.70
N ALA A 92 81.46 123.47 -44.96
CA ALA A 92 82.50 122.50 -44.66
C ALA A 92 82.47 122.16 -43.16
N LEU A 93 82.02 120.94 -42.82
CA LEU A 93 82.08 120.39 -41.47
C LEU A 93 83.55 120.16 -41.11
N SER A 94 83.99 120.61 -39.94
CA SER A 94 85.35 120.32 -39.45
C SER A 94 85.49 118.84 -39.09
N ASP A 95 86.71 118.30 -39.19
CA ASP A 95 87.02 116.88 -38.98
C ASP A 95 86.52 116.33 -37.62
N ASP A 96 86.52 117.16 -36.58
CA ASP A 96 86.00 116.80 -35.25
C ASP A 96 84.49 116.54 -35.26
N GLN A 97 83.72 117.28 -36.07
CA GLN A 97 82.27 117.10 -36.20
C GLN A 97 81.92 115.85 -37.02
N VAL A 98 82.81 115.41 -37.91
CA VAL A 98 82.68 114.15 -38.66
C VAL A 98 82.98 112.95 -37.76
N LEU A 99 84.02 113.05 -36.92
CA LEU A 99 84.34 112.04 -35.91
C LEU A 99 83.22 111.85 -34.88
N GLN A 100 82.66 112.95 -34.36
CA GLN A 100 81.54 112.87 -33.40
C GLN A 100 80.28 112.26 -34.03
N LYS A 101 79.95 112.57 -35.29
CA LYS A 101 78.84 111.93 -36.00
C LYS A 101 79.09 110.45 -36.30
N ARG A 102 80.33 110.06 -36.60
CA ARG A 102 80.70 108.66 -36.84
C ARG A 102 80.65 107.84 -35.55
N LEU A 103 81.10 108.40 -34.43
CA LEU A 103 80.99 107.79 -33.11
C LEU A 103 79.53 107.68 -32.66
N ALA A 104 78.71 108.71 -32.89
CA ALA A 104 77.27 108.66 -32.61
C ALA A 104 76.53 107.63 -33.49
N ALA A 105 76.91 107.49 -34.76
CA ALA A 105 76.36 106.47 -35.65
C ALA A 105 76.80 105.05 -35.27
N GLN A 106 78.05 104.87 -34.82
CA GLN A 106 78.55 103.59 -34.27
C GLN A 106 77.85 103.23 -32.97
N ALA A 107 77.67 104.19 -32.05
CA ALA A 107 76.94 103.97 -30.81
C ALA A 107 75.45 103.65 -31.05
N ALA A 108 74.81 104.28 -32.05
CA ALA A 108 73.44 103.96 -32.43
C ALA A 108 73.32 102.56 -33.06
N ALA A 109 74.26 102.16 -33.91
CA ALA A 109 74.30 100.81 -34.49
C ALA A 109 74.58 99.73 -33.42
N GLU A 110 75.45 100.01 -32.45
CA GLU A 110 75.67 99.13 -31.30
C GLU A 110 74.42 99.00 -30.44
N GLN A 111 73.70 100.10 -30.16
CA GLN A 111 72.42 100.05 -29.44
C GLN A 111 71.34 99.24 -30.19
N GLU A 112 71.21 99.40 -31.51
CA GLU A 112 70.27 98.60 -32.32
C GLU A 112 70.61 97.10 -32.33
N THR A 113 71.91 96.74 -32.35
CA THR A 113 72.33 95.34 -32.26
C THR A 113 72.11 94.74 -30.87
N ILE A 114 72.30 95.53 -29.80
CA ILE A 114 71.97 95.15 -28.42
C ILE A 114 70.46 94.94 -28.26
N ASP A 115 69.64 95.83 -28.81
CA ASP A 115 68.18 95.72 -28.75
C ASP A 115 67.67 94.53 -29.56
N ARG A 116 68.25 94.26 -30.73
CA ARG A 116 67.91 93.07 -31.53
C ARG A 116 68.32 91.77 -30.83
N ASN A 117 69.48 91.75 -30.17
CA ASN A 117 69.92 90.58 -29.40
C ASN A 117 69.08 90.38 -28.13
N SER A 118 68.66 91.45 -27.45
CA SER A 118 67.78 91.36 -26.27
C SER A 118 66.35 90.92 -26.63
N GLN A 119 65.84 91.33 -27.79
CA GLN A 119 64.56 90.83 -28.31
C GLN A 119 64.65 89.36 -28.70
N ARG A 120 65.79 88.95 -29.29
CA ARG A 120 66.04 87.55 -29.64
C ARG A 120 66.22 86.67 -28.40
N SER A 121 66.90 87.15 -27.36
CA SER A 121 67.04 86.42 -26.09
C SER A 121 65.70 86.29 -25.36
N ARG A 122 64.87 87.35 -25.35
CA ARG A 122 63.50 87.31 -24.82
C ARG A 122 62.58 86.39 -25.61
N ALA A 123 62.77 86.30 -26.94
CA ALA A 123 62.02 85.36 -27.78
C ALA A 123 62.44 83.91 -27.49
N THR A 124 63.74 83.64 -27.32
CA THR A 124 64.21 82.30 -26.93
C THR A 124 63.82 81.92 -25.51
N GLU A 125 63.81 82.85 -24.55
CA GLU A 125 63.31 82.61 -23.20
C GLU A 125 61.81 82.30 -23.20
N LYS A 126 61.02 83.02 -24.00
CA LYS A 126 59.59 82.73 -24.17
C LYS A 126 59.34 81.40 -24.86
N GLU A 127 60.14 81.02 -25.87
CA GLU A 127 60.05 79.69 -26.49
C GLU A 127 60.39 78.56 -25.50
N ILE A 128 61.36 78.76 -24.61
CA ILE A 128 61.72 77.79 -23.56
C ILE A 128 60.60 77.73 -22.50
N ASP A 129 60.03 78.87 -22.12
CA ASP A 129 58.90 78.96 -21.18
C ASP A 129 57.63 78.33 -21.75
N ASP A 130 57.35 78.52 -23.04
CA ASP A 130 56.19 77.94 -23.73
C ASP A 130 56.37 76.42 -23.95
N GLN A 131 57.60 75.95 -24.15
CA GLN A 131 57.93 74.50 -24.16
C GLN A 131 57.82 73.85 -22.77
N SER A 132 58.15 74.57 -21.70
CA SER A 132 58.02 74.05 -20.32
C SER A 132 56.60 74.09 -19.75
N LYS A 133 55.74 74.97 -20.29
CA LYS A 133 54.31 75.11 -19.93
C LYS A 133 53.37 74.34 -20.85
N GLY A 134 53.90 73.54 -21.79
CA GLY A 134 53.08 72.62 -22.58
C GLY A 134 52.27 71.71 -21.66
N GLN A 135 50.94 71.83 -21.69
CA GLN A 135 50.06 70.95 -20.93
C GLN A 135 50.36 69.50 -21.35
N PRO A 136 50.69 68.60 -20.40
CA PRO A 136 50.97 67.21 -20.74
C PRO A 136 49.76 66.64 -21.47
N SER A 137 50.03 65.87 -22.52
CA SER A 137 48.99 65.24 -23.33
C SER A 137 48.09 64.37 -22.45
N GLU A 138 46.81 64.22 -22.79
CA GLU A 138 45.86 63.37 -22.03
C GLU A 138 46.40 61.94 -21.83
N MET A 139 47.15 61.44 -22.81
CA MET A 139 47.87 60.16 -22.74
C MET A 139 49.03 60.15 -21.74
N GLU A 140 49.70 61.29 -21.54
CA GLU A 140 50.78 61.44 -20.57
C GLU A 140 50.24 61.58 -19.15
N LEU A 141 49.12 62.29 -18.97
CA LEU A 141 48.40 62.37 -17.70
C LEU A 141 47.90 60.98 -17.26
N LEU A 142 47.33 60.20 -18.17
CA LEU A 142 46.93 58.82 -17.90
C LEU A 142 48.13 57.96 -17.48
N ARG A 143 49.27 58.06 -18.18
CA ARG A 143 50.51 57.35 -17.80
C ARG A 143 51.04 57.80 -16.44
N LEU A 144 50.90 59.06 -16.08
CA LEU A 144 51.35 59.61 -14.80
C LEU A 144 50.43 59.14 -13.66
N GLN A 145 49.12 59.06 -13.89
CA GLN A 145 48.16 58.47 -12.96
C GLN A 145 48.37 56.97 -12.80
N GLU A 146 48.62 56.24 -13.87
CA GLU A 146 48.96 54.81 -13.84
C GLU A 146 50.24 54.56 -13.05
N LYS A 147 51.29 55.37 -13.29
CA LYS A 147 52.53 55.32 -12.51
C LYS A 147 52.30 55.65 -11.05
N ALA A 148 51.56 56.72 -10.74
CA ALA A 148 51.24 57.08 -9.37
C ALA A 148 50.40 56.00 -8.66
N ALA A 149 49.47 55.36 -9.36
CA ALA A 149 48.68 54.24 -8.84
C ALA A 149 49.54 52.99 -8.62
N LEU A 150 50.48 52.71 -9.54
CA LEU A 150 51.48 51.63 -9.40
C LEU A 150 52.41 51.89 -8.21
N ASP A 151 52.90 53.11 -8.05
CA ASP A 151 53.75 53.52 -6.93
C ASP A 151 52.99 53.46 -5.61
N ALA A 152 51.73 53.91 -5.58
CA ALA A 152 50.87 53.81 -4.41
C ALA A 152 50.56 52.34 -4.06
N ALA A 153 50.29 51.49 -5.05
CA ALA A 153 50.10 50.05 -4.85
C ALA A 153 51.40 49.36 -4.41
N GLY A 154 52.54 49.80 -4.93
CA GLY A 154 53.87 49.34 -4.53
C GLY A 154 54.16 49.67 -3.06
N ARG A 155 53.93 50.94 -2.66
CA ARG A 155 54.04 51.39 -1.27
C ARG A 155 53.09 50.63 -0.34
N LYS A 156 51.84 50.39 -0.76
CA LYS A 156 50.89 49.56 0.01
C LYS A 156 51.39 48.13 0.22
N LYS A 157 51.94 47.49 -0.81
CA LYS A 157 52.53 46.14 -0.69
C LYS A 157 53.76 46.13 0.20
N GLN A 158 54.56 47.18 0.20
CA GLN A 158 55.68 47.32 1.13
C GLN A 158 55.18 47.45 2.57
N LEU A 159 54.15 48.27 2.81
CA LEU A 159 53.52 48.38 4.13
C LEU A 159 52.86 47.06 4.58
N GLU A 160 52.25 46.29 3.67
CA GLU A 160 51.71 44.94 3.98
C GLU A 160 52.79 43.91 4.33
N GLN A 161 54.05 44.16 3.96
CA GLN A 161 55.19 43.31 4.31
C GLN A 161 55.68 43.57 5.73
N GLU A 162 55.35 44.70 6.34
CA GLU A 162 55.71 45.02 7.72
C GLU A 162 55.06 44.02 8.70
N ASP A 163 55.81 43.58 9.71
CA ASP A 163 55.39 42.51 10.60
C ASP A 163 54.17 42.88 11.46
N GLU A 164 54.05 44.16 11.83
CA GLU A 164 52.89 44.69 12.56
C GLU A 164 51.61 44.64 11.71
N VAL A 165 51.72 44.97 10.42
CA VAL A 165 50.58 44.90 9.49
C VAL A 165 50.19 43.44 9.22
N LYS A 166 51.16 42.52 9.16
CA LYS A 166 50.88 41.07 9.11
C LYS A 166 50.20 40.57 10.39
N ALA A 167 50.58 41.06 11.57
CA ALA A 167 49.91 40.73 12.82
C ALA A 167 48.47 41.27 12.85
N MET A 168 48.25 42.50 12.39
CA MET A 168 46.92 43.09 12.25
C MET A 168 46.06 42.32 11.25
N ASN A 169 46.61 41.90 10.11
CA ASN A 169 45.92 41.08 9.13
C ASN A 169 45.53 39.69 9.70
N ARG A 170 46.34 39.12 10.60
CA ARG A 170 45.97 37.89 11.34
C ARG A 170 44.77 38.12 12.28
N LEU A 171 44.69 39.27 12.94
CA LEU A 171 43.52 39.62 13.78
C LEU A 171 42.27 39.89 12.94
N VAL A 172 42.41 40.55 11.79
CA VAL A 172 41.30 40.77 10.84
C VAL A 172 40.76 39.46 10.29
N THR A 173 41.64 38.52 9.92
CA THR A 173 41.22 37.20 9.46
C THR A 173 40.55 36.40 10.57
N TYR A 174 41.11 36.42 11.79
CA TYR A 174 40.49 35.77 12.95
C TYR A 174 39.09 36.33 13.27
N SER A 175 38.93 37.64 13.30
CA SER A 175 37.62 38.28 13.56
C SER A 175 36.59 37.97 12.48
N ARG A 176 36.99 37.89 11.21
CA ARG A 176 36.11 37.41 10.11
C ARG A 176 35.67 35.96 10.34
N CYS A 177 36.61 35.07 10.63
CA CYS A 177 36.30 33.66 10.92
C CYS A 177 35.40 33.51 12.16
N ALA A 178 35.59 34.35 13.19
CA ALA A 178 34.75 34.36 14.39
C ALA A 178 33.31 34.79 14.06
N ALA A 179 33.15 35.85 13.26
CA ALA A 179 31.83 36.31 12.82
C ALA A 179 31.09 35.26 11.97
N GLU A 180 31.80 34.61 11.04
CA GLU A 180 31.23 33.51 10.24
C GLU A 180 30.84 32.31 11.13
N ARG A 181 31.65 31.99 12.15
CA ARG A 181 31.33 30.93 13.11
C ARG A 181 30.09 31.26 13.93
N GLU A 182 29.94 32.50 14.39
CA GLU A 182 28.73 32.94 15.11
C GLU A 182 27.49 32.82 14.23
N GLN A 183 27.58 33.22 12.96
CA GLN A 183 26.47 33.03 11.99
C GLN A 183 26.14 31.55 11.79
N GLN A 184 27.14 30.68 11.65
CA GLN A 184 26.92 29.23 11.52
C GLN A 184 26.27 28.63 12.77
N LEU A 185 26.67 29.06 13.96
CA LEU A 185 26.07 28.61 15.22
C LEU A 185 24.60 29.03 15.32
N GLN A 186 24.28 30.28 14.95
CA GLN A 186 22.89 30.76 14.91
C GLN A 186 22.06 29.98 13.90
N GLN A 187 22.58 29.71 12.70
CA GLN A 187 21.91 28.88 11.70
C GLN A 187 21.67 27.46 12.20
N HIS A 188 22.66 26.84 12.84
CA HIS A 188 22.53 25.51 13.42
C HIS A 188 21.48 25.47 14.54
N GLN A 189 21.42 26.50 15.39
CA GLN A 189 20.38 26.61 16.42
C GLN A 189 18.98 26.72 15.82
N LEU A 190 18.80 27.51 14.76
CA LEU A 190 17.53 27.61 14.03
C LEU A 190 17.15 26.27 13.40
N GLN A 191 18.09 25.60 12.74
CA GLN A 191 17.86 24.26 12.17
C GLN A 191 17.45 23.24 13.23
N LEU A 192 18.09 23.27 14.41
CA LEU A 192 17.74 22.40 15.53
C LEU A 192 16.33 22.73 16.07
N ALA A 193 15.98 24.00 16.17
CA ALA A 193 14.65 24.44 16.61
C ALA A 193 13.57 23.97 15.62
N GLU A 194 13.78 24.17 14.31
CA GLU A 194 12.87 23.67 13.29
C GLU A 194 12.76 22.15 13.29
N ALA A 195 13.87 21.43 13.48
CA ALA A 195 13.85 19.97 13.59
C ALA A 195 13.00 19.50 14.77
N LYS A 196 13.11 20.16 15.94
CA LYS A 196 12.27 19.87 17.12
C LYS A 196 10.80 20.16 16.87
N GLU A 197 10.46 21.25 16.17
CA GLU A 197 9.07 21.55 15.82
C GLU A 197 8.50 20.53 14.82
N ARG A 198 9.32 20.06 13.85
CA ARG A 198 8.93 18.98 12.94
C ARG A 198 8.68 17.66 13.70
N GLU A 199 9.55 17.32 14.66
CA GLU A 199 9.39 16.15 15.51
C GLU A 199 8.09 16.24 16.33
N ARG A 200 7.83 17.39 16.97
CA ARG A 200 6.57 17.65 17.68
C ARG A 200 5.34 17.49 16.78
N HIS A 201 5.40 17.99 15.55
CA HIS A 201 4.30 17.84 14.60
C HIS A 201 4.08 16.37 14.23
N LEU A 202 5.15 15.60 14.01
CA LEU A 202 5.05 14.17 13.73
C LEU A 202 4.47 13.40 14.92
N ASP A 203 4.90 13.71 16.15
CA ASP A 203 4.36 13.11 17.37
C ASP A 203 2.86 13.39 17.54
N MET A 204 2.44 14.64 17.29
CA MET A 204 1.02 15.01 17.28
C MET A 204 0.23 14.24 16.24
N GLN A 205 0.78 14.09 15.02
CA GLN A 205 0.13 13.34 13.95
C GLN A 205 0.02 11.85 14.30
N MET A 206 1.05 11.25 14.88
CA MET A 206 1.02 9.86 15.35
C MET A 206 -0.01 9.64 16.47
N GLU A 207 -0.15 10.59 17.41
CA GLU A 207 -1.18 10.51 18.45
C GLU A 207 -2.60 10.66 17.87
N LEU A 208 -2.79 11.52 16.86
CA LEU A 208 -4.06 11.63 16.15
C LEU A 208 -4.41 10.32 15.44
N ASP A 209 -3.47 9.73 14.71
CA ASP A 209 -3.66 8.45 14.02
C ASP A 209 -3.94 7.33 15.03
N ARG A 210 -3.24 7.31 16.16
CA ARG A 210 -3.48 6.36 17.26
C ARG A 210 -4.89 6.49 17.82
N ARG A 211 -5.34 7.72 18.08
CA ARG A 211 -6.70 8.00 18.58
C ARG A 211 -7.76 7.62 17.55
N ALA A 212 -7.55 7.95 16.28
CA ALA A 212 -8.45 7.57 15.20
C ALA A 212 -8.56 6.04 15.09
N ALA A 213 -7.45 5.31 15.16
CA ALA A 213 -7.47 3.85 15.16
C ALA A 213 -8.27 3.28 16.35
N LEU A 214 -8.06 3.82 17.56
CA LEU A 214 -8.82 3.41 18.75
C LEU A 214 -10.32 3.70 18.59
N GLN A 215 -10.70 4.86 18.04
CA GLN A 215 -12.09 5.20 17.75
C GLN A 215 -12.73 4.21 16.77
N MET A 216 -12.03 3.85 15.69
CA MET A 216 -12.50 2.85 14.73
C MET A 216 -12.72 1.47 15.38
N TYR A 217 -11.86 1.06 16.32
CA TYR A 217 -12.06 -0.17 17.09
C TYR A 217 -13.26 -0.07 18.04
N GLU A 218 -13.40 1.04 18.76
CA GLU A 218 -14.56 1.28 19.63
C GLU A 218 -15.88 1.29 18.86
N GLU A 219 -15.92 1.87 17.66
CA GLU A 219 -17.09 1.86 16.79
C GLU A 219 -17.48 0.43 16.37
N ARG A 220 -16.50 -0.37 15.94
CA ARG A 220 -16.73 -1.80 15.65
C ARG A 220 -17.22 -2.58 16.87
N ASP A 221 -16.71 -2.29 18.05
CA ASP A 221 -17.15 -2.93 19.29
C ASP A 221 -18.58 -2.52 19.66
N LYS A 222 -18.94 -1.25 19.46
CA LYS A 222 -20.32 -0.77 19.63
C LYS A 222 -21.27 -1.44 18.63
N GLU A 223 -20.88 -1.56 17.37
CA GLU A 223 -21.67 -2.26 16.34
C GLU A 223 -21.90 -3.72 16.74
N ARG A 224 -20.85 -4.45 17.11
CA ARG A 224 -20.96 -5.83 17.61
C ARG A 224 -21.87 -5.94 18.84
N ALA A 225 -21.75 -5.00 19.78
CA ALA A 225 -22.62 -4.97 20.96
C ALA A 225 -24.09 -4.69 20.60
N ILE A 226 -24.36 -3.82 19.63
CA ILE A 226 -25.72 -3.55 19.13
C ILE A 226 -26.30 -4.80 18.45
N GLU A 227 -25.52 -5.48 17.61
CA GLU A 227 -25.95 -6.74 16.97
C GLU A 227 -26.25 -7.83 17.99
N GLN A 228 -25.40 -7.99 19.01
CA GLN A 228 -25.64 -8.92 20.11
C GLN A 228 -26.92 -8.58 20.87
N ARG A 229 -27.18 -7.29 21.15
CA ARG A 229 -28.42 -6.85 21.79
C ARG A 229 -29.66 -7.13 20.93
N LYS A 230 -29.57 -6.89 19.62
CA LYS A 230 -30.64 -7.23 18.67
C LYS A 230 -30.88 -8.75 18.63
N GLY A 231 -29.83 -9.56 18.57
CA GLY A 231 -29.93 -11.01 18.64
C GLY A 231 -30.55 -11.50 19.94
N ALA A 232 -30.15 -10.93 21.08
CA ALA A 232 -30.75 -11.24 22.38
C ALA A 232 -32.23 -10.85 22.46
N ALA A 233 -32.62 -9.71 21.89
CA ALA A 233 -34.02 -9.28 21.83
C ALA A 233 -34.87 -10.27 21.01
N VAL A 234 -34.42 -10.67 19.82
CA VAL A 234 -35.11 -11.67 18.99
C VAL A 234 -35.26 -13.01 19.72
N LEU A 235 -34.21 -13.47 20.42
CA LEU A 235 -34.30 -14.70 21.22
C LEU A 235 -35.28 -14.55 22.38
N SER A 236 -35.32 -13.40 23.04
CA SER A 236 -36.28 -13.14 24.12
C SER A 236 -37.73 -13.15 23.61
N GLU A 237 -37.98 -12.60 22.41
CA GLU A 237 -39.28 -12.64 21.74
C GLU A 237 -39.66 -14.09 21.38
N GLN A 238 -38.73 -14.87 20.82
CA GLN A 238 -38.98 -16.28 20.49
C GLN A 238 -39.25 -17.16 21.72
N ILE A 239 -38.56 -16.90 22.84
CA ILE A 239 -38.83 -17.59 24.11
C ILE A 239 -40.24 -17.23 24.59
N HIS A 240 -40.59 -15.94 24.54
CA HIS A 240 -41.91 -15.47 24.93
C HIS A 240 -43.03 -16.09 24.07
N GLU A 241 -42.85 -16.13 22.75
CA GLU A 241 -43.79 -16.78 21.83
C GLU A 241 -43.97 -18.27 22.14
N ARG A 242 -42.86 -18.99 22.36
CA ARG A 242 -42.90 -20.42 22.75
C ARG A 242 -43.58 -20.63 24.09
N ASP A 243 -43.35 -19.77 25.07
CA ASP A 243 -44.02 -19.86 26.37
C ASP A 243 -45.52 -19.61 26.23
N MET A 244 -45.94 -18.66 25.39
CA MET A 244 -47.34 -18.43 25.07
C MET A 244 -47.98 -19.63 24.35
N GLU A 245 -47.28 -20.26 23.40
CA GLU A 245 -47.75 -21.50 22.76
C GLU A 245 -47.88 -22.64 23.77
N ARG A 246 -46.90 -22.81 24.67
CA ARG A 246 -46.98 -23.78 25.75
C ARG A 246 -48.19 -23.56 26.64
N LEU A 247 -48.47 -22.30 27.00
CA LEU A 247 -49.65 -21.95 27.78
C LEU A 247 -50.94 -22.30 27.04
N ARG A 248 -51.05 -21.95 25.75
CA ARG A 248 -52.22 -22.30 24.91
C ARG A 248 -52.44 -23.80 24.82
N VAL A 249 -51.38 -24.60 24.67
CA VAL A 249 -51.48 -26.06 24.65
C VAL A 249 -51.93 -26.60 26.01
N GLN A 250 -51.44 -26.03 27.12
CA GLN A 250 -51.92 -26.39 28.46
C GLN A 250 -53.40 -26.04 28.64
N ASP A 251 -53.85 -24.88 28.18
CA ASP A 251 -55.26 -24.47 28.24
C ASP A 251 -56.16 -25.42 27.44
N LEU A 252 -55.74 -25.83 26.23
CA LEU A 252 -56.46 -26.81 25.42
C LEU A 252 -56.55 -28.16 26.13
N ARG A 253 -55.45 -28.66 26.68
CA ARG A 253 -55.44 -29.91 27.46
C ARG A 253 -56.33 -29.81 28.70
N TYR A 254 -56.38 -28.65 29.35
CA TYR A 254 -57.26 -28.41 30.49
C TYR A 254 -58.74 -28.43 30.06
N GLN A 255 -59.07 -27.81 28.93
CA GLN A 255 -60.43 -27.85 28.36
C GLN A 255 -60.85 -29.27 27.95
N GLU A 256 -59.98 -30.00 27.26
CA GLU A 256 -60.19 -31.41 26.91
C GLU A 256 -60.36 -32.27 28.16
N GLY A 257 -59.51 -32.10 29.17
CA GLY A 257 -59.61 -32.76 30.45
C GLY A 257 -60.95 -32.50 31.14
N ARG A 258 -61.41 -31.24 31.13
CA ARG A 258 -62.71 -30.85 31.69
C ARG A 258 -63.88 -31.47 30.91
N ARG A 259 -63.80 -31.52 29.58
CA ARG A 259 -64.81 -32.16 28.72
C ARG A 259 -64.86 -33.68 28.96
N MET A 260 -63.70 -34.32 29.09
CA MET A 260 -63.61 -35.74 29.43
C MET A 260 -64.18 -36.03 30.82
N GLN A 261 -63.94 -35.17 31.80
CA GLN A 261 -64.55 -35.28 33.13
C GLN A 261 -66.08 -35.16 33.07
N GLN A 262 -66.61 -34.21 32.31
CA GLN A 262 -68.05 -34.07 32.10
C GLN A 262 -68.67 -35.32 31.46
N MET A 263 -68.06 -35.82 30.37
CA MET A 263 -68.50 -37.05 29.71
C MET A 263 -68.43 -38.27 30.66
N ALA A 264 -67.41 -38.34 31.52
CA ALA A 264 -67.29 -39.40 32.52
C ALA A 264 -68.37 -39.31 33.61
N VAL A 265 -68.79 -38.10 34.01
CA VAL A 265 -69.91 -37.90 34.95
C VAL A 265 -71.23 -38.31 34.30
N GLU A 266 -71.49 -37.84 33.07
CA GLU A 266 -72.70 -38.22 32.32
C GLU A 266 -72.80 -39.74 32.09
N ALA A 267 -71.68 -40.39 31.75
CA ALA A 267 -71.63 -41.84 31.61
C ALA A 267 -71.93 -42.56 32.94
N LYS A 268 -71.37 -42.09 34.06
CA LYS A 268 -71.68 -42.65 35.40
C LYS A 268 -73.14 -42.47 35.77
N GLU A 269 -73.75 -41.32 35.48
CA GLU A 269 -75.18 -41.09 35.72
C GLU A 269 -76.05 -41.98 34.83
N ALA A 270 -75.67 -42.18 33.57
CA ALA A 270 -76.37 -43.09 32.66
C ALA A 270 -76.29 -44.54 33.12
N ASP A 271 -75.11 -44.99 33.59
CA ASP A 271 -74.92 -46.31 34.18
C ASP A 271 -75.76 -46.50 35.45
N GLN A 272 -75.85 -45.49 36.31
CA GLN A 272 -76.71 -45.51 37.50
C GLN A 272 -78.19 -45.63 37.12
N ARG A 273 -78.68 -44.84 36.16
CA ARG A 273 -80.07 -44.95 35.67
C ARG A 273 -80.35 -46.31 35.04
N ALA A 274 -79.39 -46.87 34.30
CA ALA A 274 -79.52 -48.21 33.73
C ALA A 274 -79.57 -49.30 34.81
N GLN A 275 -78.78 -49.15 35.89
CA GLN A 275 -78.85 -50.04 37.05
C GLN A 275 -80.19 -49.94 37.78
N GLU A 276 -80.68 -48.73 38.03
CA GLU A 276 -82.00 -48.51 38.64
C GLU A 276 -83.13 -49.11 37.80
N ALA A 277 -83.11 -48.89 36.48
CA ALA A 277 -84.08 -49.48 35.55
C ALA A 277 -84.02 -51.02 35.55
N ARG A 278 -82.82 -51.61 35.62
CA ARG A 278 -82.66 -53.07 35.76
C ARG A 278 -83.22 -53.60 37.07
N VAL A 279 -83.02 -52.88 38.18
CA VAL A 279 -83.56 -53.26 39.49
C VAL A 279 -85.09 -53.18 39.47
N LEU A 280 -85.67 -52.13 38.89
CA LEU A 280 -87.12 -51.98 38.74
C LEU A 280 -87.71 -53.08 37.84
N ALA A 281 -87.14 -53.33 36.67
CA ALA A 281 -87.58 -54.41 35.77
C ALA A 281 -87.45 -55.80 36.42
N SER A 282 -86.36 -56.03 37.18
CA SER A 282 -86.19 -57.26 37.97
C SER A 282 -87.26 -57.40 39.06
N ARG A 283 -87.60 -56.31 39.75
CA ARG A 283 -88.66 -56.29 40.76
C ARG A 283 -90.04 -56.56 40.15
N GLU A 284 -90.36 -55.96 39.01
CA GLU A 284 -91.60 -56.20 38.26
C GLU A 284 -91.70 -57.65 37.79
N LEU A 285 -90.60 -58.21 37.26
CA LEU A 285 -90.54 -59.63 36.89
C LEU A 285 -90.75 -60.55 38.10
N MET A 286 -90.12 -60.25 39.24
CA MET A 286 -90.30 -61.02 40.48
C MET A 286 -91.73 -60.94 41.01
N ALA A 287 -92.39 -59.77 40.90
CA ALA A 287 -93.80 -59.61 41.25
C ALA A 287 -94.71 -60.45 40.34
N ALA A 288 -94.47 -60.42 39.02
CA ALA A 288 -95.24 -61.23 38.06
C ALA A 288 -95.06 -62.73 38.27
N VAL A 289 -93.84 -63.19 38.59
CA VAL A 289 -93.59 -64.60 38.96
C VAL A 289 -94.29 -64.96 40.27
N ALA A 290 -94.29 -64.07 41.27
CA ALA A 290 -95.00 -64.29 42.52
C ALA A 290 -96.52 -64.38 42.31
N GLU A 291 -97.11 -63.52 41.49
CA GLU A 291 -98.52 -63.56 41.10
C GLU A 291 -98.87 -64.86 40.37
N SER A 292 -98.05 -65.27 39.38
CA SER A 292 -98.22 -66.53 38.67
C SER A 292 -98.12 -67.73 39.61
N ASN A 293 -97.18 -67.72 40.55
CA ASN A 293 -97.02 -68.78 41.55
C ASN A 293 -98.19 -68.83 42.53
N ASN A 294 -98.73 -67.68 42.94
CA ASN A 294 -99.91 -67.60 43.80
C ASN A 294 -101.17 -68.11 43.07
N ALA A 295 -101.34 -67.76 41.79
CA ALA A 295 -102.41 -68.29 40.95
C ALA A 295 -102.30 -69.82 40.77
N LEU A 296 -101.08 -70.32 40.56
CA LEU A 296 -100.82 -71.76 40.50
C LEU A 296 -101.09 -72.45 41.85
N ALA A 297 -100.76 -71.81 42.97
CA ALA A 297 -101.06 -72.35 44.29
C ALA A 297 -102.57 -72.37 44.57
N ALA A 298 -103.30 -71.33 44.16
CA ALA A 298 -104.76 -71.26 44.32
C ALA A 298 -105.48 -72.32 43.47
N THR A 299 -105.08 -72.50 42.21
CA THR A 299 -105.62 -73.56 41.35
C THR A 299 -105.34 -74.96 41.90
N LYS A 300 -104.13 -75.20 42.42
CA LYS A 300 -103.80 -76.46 43.11
C LYS A 300 -104.63 -76.67 44.38
N ARG A 301 -104.94 -75.63 45.15
CA ARG A 301 -105.82 -75.73 46.33
C ARG A 301 -107.24 -76.10 45.94
N ILE A 302 -107.80 -75.48 44.91
CA ILE A 302 -109.13 -75.81 44.39
C ILE A 302 -109.15 -77.26 43.87
N ALA A 303 -108.12 -77.68 43.14
CA ALA A 303 -107.99 -79.07 42.69
C ALA A 303 -107.90 -80.05 43.87
N HIS A 304 -107.13 -79.73 44.91
CA HIS A 304 -107.05 -80.54 46.13
C HIS A 304 -108.36 -80.57 46.92
N GLU A 305 -109.13 -79.47 46.96
CA GLU A 305 -110.45 -79.44 47.59
C GLU A 305 -111.46 -80.32 46.81
N GLN A 306 -111.42 -80.29 45.47
CA GLN A 306 -112.20 -81.18 44.62
C GLN A 306 -111.78 -82.65 44.78
N GLU A 307 -110.48 -82.92 44.82
CA GLU A 307 -109.94 -84.25 45.12
C GLU A 307 -110.38 -84.72 46.51
N ALA A 308 -110.35 -83.88 47.53
CA ALA A 308 -110.81 -84.23 48.88
C ALA A 308 -112.32 -84.51 48.94
N GLU A 309 -113.14 -83.79 48.16
CA GLU A 309 -114.57 -84.05 48.04
C GLU A 309 -114.84 -85.38 47.30
N HIS A 310 -114.10 -85.65 46.22
CA HIS A 310 -114.15 -86.93 45.52
C HIS A 310 -113.61 -88.08 46.39
N GLU A 311 -112.57 -87.87 47.19
CA GLU A 311 -112.03 -88.84 48.14
C GLU A 311 -113.04 -89.13 49.24
N ARG A 312 -113.78 -88.14 49.75
CA ARG A 312 -114.88 -88.39 50.72
C ARG A 312 -115.98 -89.25 50.10
N GLN A 313 -116.36 -88.98 48.85
CA GLN A 313 -117.35 -89.79 48.11
C GLN A 313 -116.83 -91.20 47.82
N ILE A 314 -115.53 -91.33 47.51
CA ILE A 314 -114.84 -92.61 47.28
C ILE A 314 -114.70 -93.39 48.58
N VAL A 315 -114.40 -92.76 49.72
CA VAL A 315 -114.30 -93.42 51.03
C VAL A 315 -115.66 -93.93 51.49
N GLU A 316 -116.74 -93.19 51.27
CA GLU A 316 -118.09 -93.68 51.60
C GLU A 316 -118.52 -94.86 50.70
N TYR A 317 -118.13 -94.84 49.42
CA TYR A 317 -118.35 -95.93 48.48
C TYR A 317 -117.43 -97.14 48.74
N GLN A 318 -116.17 -96.91 49.13
CA GLN A 318 -115.19 -97.93 49.48
C GLN A 318 -115.50 -98.56 50.84
N ARG A 319 -116.01 -97.84 51.84
CA ARG A 319 -116.47 -98.46 53.10
C ARG A 319 -117.57 -99.50 52.87
N GLN A 320 -118.37 -99.33 51.82
CA GLN A 320 -119.41 -100.28 51.39
C GLN A 320 -118.88 -101.38 50.46
N ARG A 321 -117.72 -101.16 49.80
CA ARG A 321 -117.06 -102.11 48.88
C ARG A 321 -115.98 -102.95 49.57
N ASP A 322 -115.27 -102.41 50.57
CA ASP A 322 -114.19 -103.03 51.34
C ASP A 322 -114.70 -104.16 52.23
N LEU A 323 -115.96 -104.09 52.70
CA LEU A 323 -116.66 -105.22 53.32
C LEU A 323 -116.92 -106.38 52.33
N ARG A 324 -116.84 -106.13 51.01
CA ARG A 324 -117.01 -107.12 49.94
C ARG A 324 -115.69 -107.49 49.23
N GLU A 325 -114.63 -106.69 49.38
CA GLU A 325 -113.32 -106.87 48.74
C GLU A 325 -112.21 -107.33 49.70
N GLN A 326 -112.43 -107.38 51.02
CA GLN A 326 -111.52 -108.09 51.94
C GLN A 326 -111.35 -109.57 51.55
N GLU A 327 -112.32 -110.16 50.84
CA GLU A 327 -112.24 -111.51 50.27
C GLU A 327 -111.51 -111.57 48.89
N ALA A 328 -111.23 -110.43 48.25
CA ALA A 328 -110.60 -110.35 46.91
C ALA A 328 -109.19 -109.72 46.91
N ALA A 329 -108.77 -109.11 48.03
CA ALA A 329 -107.52 -108.35 48.16
C ALA A 329 -106.24 -109.23 48.23
N GLU A 330 -106.35 -110.52 48.53
CA GLU A 330 -105.19 -111.43 48.51
C GLU A 330 -104.69 -111.72 47.07
N LEU A 331 -105.52 -111.49 46.05
CA LEU A 331 -105.20 -111.86 44.67
C LEU A 331 -104.57 -110.74 43.81
N LYS A 332 -104.59 -109.48 44.25
CA LYS A 332 -104.13 -108.32 43.41
C LYS A 332 -102.79 -107.70 43.82
N ALA A 333 -102.19 -108.12 44.94
CA ALA A 333 -100.87 -107.66 45.39
C ALA A 333 -99.70 -108.10 44.49
N GLN A 334 -99.92 -109.00 43.53
CA GLN A 334 -98.88 -109.51 42.62
C GLN A 334 -98.76 -108.71 41.30
N ILE A 335 -99.69 -107.80 40.98
CA ILE A 335 -99.70 -107.06 39.71
C ILE A 335 -98.97 -105.70 39.80
N ALA A 336 -98.79 -105.15 41.01
CA ALA A 336 -98.17 -103.84 41.23
C ALA A 336 -96.64 -103.82 40.99
N LYS A 337 -95.95 -104.97 41.06
CA LYS A 337 -94.50 -105.06 40.79
C LYS A 337 -94.13 -105.02 39.30
N ALA A 338 -95.12 -104.97 38.39
CA ALA A 338 -94.89 -105.02 36.95
C ALA A 338 -94.75 -103.63 36.27
N LYS A 339 -95.13 -102.53 36.93
CA LYS A 339 -95.14 -101.19 36.31
C LYS A 339 -93.93 -100.30 36.63
N ASP A 340 -93.05 -100.73 37.53
CA ASP A 340 -91.82 -99.99 37.88
C ASP A 340 -90.67 -100.20 36.87
N LEU A 341 -90.87 -101.03 35.83
CA LEU A 341 -89.88 -101.31 34.78
C LEU A 341 -90.06 -100.48 33.50
N GLU A 342 -91.13 -99.69 33.36
CA GLU A 342 -91.36 -98.90 32.14
C GLU A 342 -90.76 -97.47 32.20
N VAL A 343 -90.51 -96.93 33.39
CA VAL A 343 -89.93 -95.58 33.54
C VAL A 343 -88.39 -95.57 33.39
N ALA A 344 -87.72 -96.70 33.59
CA ALA A 344 -86.27 -96.83 33.43
C ALA A 344 -85.79 -96.84 31.96
N LYS A 345 -86.66 -97.18 31.01
CA LYS A 345 -86.31 -97.26 29.56
C LYS A 345 -86.25 -95.90 28.87
N LEU A 346 -87.00 -94.90 29.35
CA LEU A 346 -87.01 -93.55 28.75
C LEU A 346 -85.69 -92.78 28.99
N TRP A 347 -85.07 -92.97 30.16
CA TRP A 347 -83.80 -92.30 30.52
C TRP A 347 -82.57 -92.85 29.78
N ALA A 348 -82.57 -94.13 29.40
CA ALA A 348 -81.47 -94.76 28.65
C ALA A 348 -81.42 -94.32 27.16
N SER A 349 -82.56 -93.89 26.59
CA SER A 349 -82.64 -93.44 25.20
C SER A 349 -82.11 -92.01 24.99
N GLN A 350 -82.33 -91.12 25.96
CA GLN A 350 -81.82 -89.74 25.91
C GLN A 350 -80.32 -89.64 26.19
N LYS A 351 -79.79 -90.49 27.09
CA LYS A 351 -78.36 -90.47 27.43
C LYS A 351 -77.45 -90.77 26.24
N LYS A 352 -77.86 -91.68 25.34
CA LYS A 352 -77.13 -92.00 24.09
C LYS A 352 -77.12 -90.87 23.04
N LEU A 353 -78.13 -89.99 23.04
CA LEU A 353 -78.16 -88.82 22.15
C LEU A 353 -77.23 -87.70 22.64
N VAL A 354 -77.13 -87.53 23.96
CA VAL A 354 -76.18 -86.61 24.59
C VAL A 354 -74.74 -87.08 24.35
N ASP A 355 -74.48 -88.37 24.53
CA ASP A 355 -73.15 -88.96 24.31
C ASP A 355 -72.70 -88.79 22.85
N ARG A 356 -73.61 -88.99 21.88
CA ARG A 356 -73.33 -88.81 20.44
C ARG A 356 -73.10 -87.34 20.03
N ASN A 357 -73.78 -86.40 20.68
CA ASN A 357 -73.55 -84.97 20.46
C ASN A 357 -72.21 -84.51 21.09
N SER A 358 -71.81 -85.06 22.23
CA SER A 358 -70.51 -84.79 22.83
C SER A 358 -69.33 -85.27 21.97
N GLU A 359 -69.47 -86.42 21.28
CA GLU A 359 -68.46 -86.89 20.32
C GLU A 359 -68.34 -85.96 19.09
N LEU A 360 -69.46 -85.39 18.62
CA LEU A 360 -69.45 -84.42 17.51
C LEU A 360 -68.86 -83.06 17.91
N ASP A 361 -69.10 -82.62 19.15
CA ASP A 361 -68.51 -81.39 19.69
C ASP A 361 -67.03 -81.57 19.99
N GLU A 362 -66.57 -82.75 20.39
CA GLU A 362 -65.14 -83.06 20.54
C GLU A 362 -64.41 -83.03 19.18
N LEU A 363 -65.03 -83.55 18.12
CA LEU A 363 -64.47 -83.46 16.76
C LEU A 363 -64.46 -82.02 16.21
N ARG A 364 -65.46 -81.18 16.55
CA ARG A 364 -65.43 -79.75 16.22
C ARG A 364 -64.36 -79.00 17.01
N ALA A 365 -64.20 -79.31 18.29
CA ALA A 365 -63.16 -78.72 19.14
C ALA A 365 -61.76 -79.04 18.61
N ARG A 366 -61.49 -80.29 18.21
CA ARG A 366 -60.21 -80.69 17.61
C ARG A 366 -59.95 -79.99 16.27
N ARG A 367 -60.95 -79.88 15.39
CA ARG A 367 -60.82 -79.10 14.13
C ARG A 367 -60.59 -77.61 14.38
N ALA A 368 -61.22 -77.03 15.39
CA ALA A 368 -61.01 -75.64 15.79
C ALA A 368 -59.61 -75.41 16.37
N GLN A 369 -59.10 -76.35 17.17
CA GLN A 369 -57.73 -76.34 17.68
C GLN A 369 -56.71 -76.46 16.54
N ASP A 370 -56.89 -77.38 15.59
CA ASP A 370 -56.01 -77.53 14.43
C ASP A 370 -56.03 -76.30 13.51
N ALA A 371 -57.20 -75.68 13.31
CA ALA A 371 -57.32 -74.44 12.53
C ALA A 371 -56.63 -73.27 13.24
N TYR A 372 -56.81 -73.15 14.55
CA TYR A 372 -56.13 -72.15 15.37
C TYR A 372 -54.61 -72.35 15.33
N GLU A 373 -54.11 -73.58 15.46
CA GLU A 373 -52.67 -73.86 15.35
C GLU A 373 -52.10 -73.51 13.96
N ARG A 374 -52.82 -73.80 12.88
CA ARG A 374 -52.38 -73.42 11.52
C ARG A 374 -52.34 -71.92 11.34
N ASP A 375 -53.34 -71.21 11.85
CA ASP A 375 -53.39 -69.74 11.77
C ASP A 375 -52.33 -69.09 12.65
N MET A 376 -52.03 -69.66 13.82
CA MET A 376 -50.95 -69.20 14.68
C MET A 376 -49.58 -69.44 14.03
N ARG A 377 -49.31 -70.62 13.47
CA ARG A 377 -48.05 -70.88 12.74
C ARG A 377 -47.89 -69.96 11.53
N LYS A 378 -48.97 -69.64 10.81
CA LYS A 378 -48.95 -68.66 9.71
C LYS A 378 -48.66 -67.25 10.23
N ARG A 379 -49.33 -66.80 11.30
CA ARG A 379 -49.09 -65.48 11.91
C ARG A 379 -47.66 -65.34 12.43
N GLU A 380 -47.11 -66.38 13.04
CA GLU A 380 -45.71 -66.41 13.49
C GLU A 380 -44.74 -66.37 12.30
N ALA A 381 -44.98 -67.15 11.25
CA ALA A 381 -44.18 -67.12 10.03
C ALA A 381 -44.23 -65.75 9.35
N ASP A 382 -45.41 -65.13 9.25
CA ASP A 382 -45.61 -63.80 8.68
C ASP A 382 -44.96 -62.71 9.55
N ALA A 383 -45.03 -62.83 10.87
CA ALA A 383 -44.36 -61.91 11.79
C ALA A 383 -42.83 -62.00 11.67
N ILE A 384 -42.27 -63.21 11.59
CA ILE A 384 -40.84 -63.44 11.36
C ILE A 384 -40.43 -62.92 9.97
N ALA A 385 -41.25 -63.13 8.94
CA ALA A 385 -40.98 -62.63 7.59
C ALA A 385 -40.98 -61.09 7.55
N ARG A 386 -41.95 -60.44 8.20
CA ARG A 386 -42.00 -58.97 8.32
C ARG A 386 -40.81 -58.42 9.11
N ALA A 387 -40.45 -59.05 10.23
CA ALA A 387 -39.28 -58.65 11.00
C ALA A 387 -37.99 -58.76 10.19
N ARG A 388 -37.83 -59.84 9.40
CA ARG A 388 -36.70 -60.01 8.49
C ARG A 388 -36.69 -58.98 7.36
N ALA A 389 -37.86 -58.64 6.80
CA ALA A 389 -37.96 -57.60 5.78
C ALA A 389 -37.54 -56.23 6.34
N ILE A 390 -38.06 -55.84 7.50
CA ILE A 390 -37.69 -54.60 8.19
C ILE A 390 -36.19 -54.55 8.50
N GLN A 391 -35.61 -55.67 8.96
CA GLN A 391 -34.17 -55.75 9.21
C GLN A 391 -33.34 -55.55 7.94
N ARG A 392 -33.74 -56.15 6.82
CA ARG A 392 -33.08 -55.95 5.52
C ARG A 392 -33.17 -54.49 5.08
N ASP A 393 -34.35 -53.89 5.15
CA ASP A 393 -34.55 -52.49 4.78
C ASP A 393 -33.69 -51.55 5.64
N LEU A 394 -33.57 -51.83 6.95
CA LEU A 394 -32.70 -51.07 7.86
C LEU A 394 -31.22 -51.25 7.53
N ASP A 395 -30.78 -52.45 7.19
CA ASP A 395 -29.38 -52.71 6.83
C ASP A 395 -29.03 -52.10 5.47
N GLU A 396 -29.94 -52.13 4.50
CA GLU A 396 -29.81 -51.44 3.22
C GLU A 396 -29.75 -49.92 3.41
N ALA A 397 -30.61 -49.35 4.25
CA ALA A 397 -30.59 -47.93 4.58
C ALA A 397 -29.28 -47.51 5.28
N ARG A 398 -28.77 -48.35 6.21
CA ARG A 398 -27.47 -48.13 6.86
C ARG A 398 -26.32 -48.20 5.87
N ALA A 399 -26.35 -49.15 4.93
CA ALA A 399 -25.35 -49.29 3.89
C ALA A 399 -25.34 -48.07 2.95
N CYS A 400 -26.53 -47.61 2.52
CA CYS A 400 -26.66 -46.39 1.72
C CYS A 400 -26.14 -45.17 2.48
N GLN A 401 -26.54 -44.99 3.75
CA GLN A 401 -26.04 -43.89 4.58
C GLN A 401 -24.52 -43.94 4.79
N ALA A 402 -23.94 -45.14 4.92
CA ALA A 402 -22.49 -45.32 5.02
C ALA A 402 -21.79 -44.95 3.70
N ALA A 403 -22.33 -45.36 2.56
CA ALA A 403 -21.83 -45.02 1.23
C ALA A 403 -21.90 -43.51 0.97
N ASP A 404 -23.02 -42.86 1.30
CA ASP A 404 -23.20 -41.41 1.15
C ASP A 404 -22.21 -40.62 2.03
N ARG A 405 -22.02 -41.04 3.28
CA ARG A 405 -21.01 -40.44 4.18
C ARG A 405 -19.60 -40.60 3.63
N LEU A 406 -19.28 -41.76 3.06
CA LEU A 406 -17.97 -42.02 2.45
C LEU A 406 -17.78 -41.17 1.19
N ALA A 407 -18.80 -41.07 0.33
CA ALA A 407 -18.78 -40.25 -0.88
C ALA A 407 -18.63 -38.76 -0.55
N ALA A 408 -19.36 -38.25 0.44
CA ALA A 408 -19.23 -36.87 0.92
C ALA A 408 -17.83 -36.59 1.45
N ARG A 409 -17.26 -37.51 2.25
CA ARG A 409 -15.89 -37.39 2.76
C ARG A 409 -14.85 -37.44 1.64
N ALA A 410 -15.05 -38.29 0.63
CA ALA A 410 -14.17 -38.36 -0.53
C ALA A 410 -14.25 -37.09 -1.38
N ALA A 411 -15.44 -36.53 -1.59
CA ALA A 411 -15.63 -35.26 -2.29
C ALA A 411 -14.96 -34.09 -1.54
N GLN A 412 -15.10 -34.04 -0.22
CA GLN A 412 -14.41 -33.06 0.62
C GLN A 412 -12.89 -33.19 0.52
N ALA A 413 -12.35 -34.42 0.62
CA ALA A 413 -10.92 -34.65 0.47
C ALA A 413 -10.40 -34.27 -0.93
N ALA A 414 -11.19 -34.53 -1.99
CA ALA A 414 -10.83 -34.12 -3.34
C ALA A 414 -10.80 -32.59 -3.49
N PHE A 415 -11.78 -31.90 -2.90
CA PHE A 415 -11.82 -30.44 -2.87
C PHE A 415 -10.61 -29.86 -2.11
N GLU A 416 -10.33 -30.35 -0.89
CA GLU A 416 -9.17 -29.95 -0.09
C GLU A 416 -7.85 -30.18 -0.84
N ASN A 417 -7.71 -31.33 -1.53
CA ASN A 417 -6.53 -31.61 -2.35
C ASN A 417 -6.40 -30.64 -3.53
N SER A 418 -7.50 -30.28 -4.19
CA SER A 418 -7.46 -29.33 -5.31
C SER A 418 -7.09 -27.91 -4.85
N GLU A 419 -7.62 -27.45 -3.72
CA GLU A 419 -7.26 -26.16 -3.12
C GLU A 419 -5.80 -26.17 -2.64
N HIS A 420 -5.36 -27.27 -2.01
CA HIS A 420 -3.96 -27.42 -1.61
C HIS A 420 -3.01 -27.39 -2.81
N GLN A 421 -3.35 -28.08 -3.91
CA GLN A 421 -2.57 -28.02 -5.14
C GLN A 421 -2.50 -26.61 -5.72
N ARG A 422 -3.61 -25.87 -5.69
CA ARG A 422 -3.63 -24.47 -6.13
C ARG A 422 -2.71 -23.59 -5.27
N VAL A 423 -2.80 -23.71 -3.95
CA VAL A 423 -1.92 -22.99 -3.01
C VAL A 423 -0.44 -23.35 -3.25
N LEU A 424 -0.13 -24.63 -3.49
CA LEU A 424 1.23 -25.05 -3.84
C LEU A 424 1.72 -24.43 -5.14
N GLN A 425 0.88 -24.35 -6.18
CA GLN A 425 1.23 -23.70 -7.44
C GLN A 425 1.48 -22.21 -7.26
N GLU A 426 0.61 -21.51 -6.53
CA GLU A 426 0.78 -20.09 -6.20
C GLU A 426 2.07 -19.87 -5.39
N SER A 427 2.36 -20.73 -4.42
CA SER A 427 3.61 -20.70 -3.65
C SER A 427 4.84 -20.93 -4.54
N GLN A 428 4.79 -21.92 -5.44
CA GLN A 428 5.86 -22.17 -6.40
C GLN A 428 6.09 -20.98 -7.33
N GLN A 429 5.03 -20.32 -7.81
CA GLN A 429 5.14 -19.13 -8.65
C GLN A 429 5.77 -17.97 -7.88
N ILE A 430 5.42 -17.77 -6.61
CA ILE A 430 6.05 -16.75 -5.75
C ILE A 430 7.54 -17.05 -5.57
N ILE A 431 7.91 -18.30 -5.30
CA ILE A 431 9.31 -18.70 -5.15
C ILE A 431 10.08 -18.48 -6.46
N GLN A 432 9.52 -18.87 -7.60
CA GLN A 432 10.14 -18.64 -8.91
C GLN A 432 10.30 -17.15 -9.24
N ALA A 433 9.29 -16.33 -8.93
CA ALA A 433 9.35 -14.88 -9.12
C ALA A 433 10.42 -14.24 -8.21
N ALA A 434 10.53 -14.68 -6.95
CA ALA A 434 11.56 -14.22 -6.04
C ALA A 434 12.97 -14.61 -6.53
N ALA A 435 13.16 -15.86 -6.96
CA ALA A 435 14.42 -16.31 -7.55
C ALA A 435 14.80 -15.50 -8.80
N ALA A 436 13.85 -15.22 -9.69
CA ALA A 436 14.11 -14.39 -10.87
C ALA A 436 14.48 -12.94 -10.54
N ILE A 437 13.96 -12.38 -9.45
CA ILE A 437 14.36 -11.05 -8.96
C ILE A 437 15.78 -11.11 -8.40
N GLU A 438 16.11 -12.15 -7.63
CA GLU A 438 17.45 -12.35 -7.07
C GLU A 438 18.50 -12.54 -8.18
N ASP A 439 18.20 -13.33 -9.21
CA ASP A 439 19.08 -13.54 -10.37
C ASP A 439 19.33 -12.23 -11.12
N ARG A 440 18.30 -11.38 -11.30
CA ARG A 440 18.46 -10.04 -11.90
C ARG A 440 19.35 -9.15 -11.06
N GLN A 441 19.19 -9.16 -9.74
CA GLN A 441 20.05 -8.39 -8.85
C GLN A 441 21.49 -8.91 -8.87
N ASN A 442 21.69 -10.23 -8.91
CA ASN A 442 23.00 -10.85 -9.07
C ASN A 442 23.65 -10.46 -10.40
N ALA A 443 22.91 -10.48 -11.50
CA ALA A 443 23.40 -10.04 -12.80
C ALA A 443 23.82 -8.56 -12.76
N GLN A 444 23.00 -7.67 -12.18
CA GLN A 444 23.37 -6.25 -12.01
C GLN A 444 24.61 -6.07 -11.12
N ARG A 445 24.74 -6.86 -10.05
CA ARG A 445 25.93 -6.85 -9.18
C ARG A 445 27.18 -7.30 -9.94
N LEU A 446 27.06 -8.32 -10.77
CA LEU A 446 28.15 -8.83 -11.62
C LEU A 446 28.55 -7.78 -12.67
N GLU A 447 27.59 -7.22 -13.40
CA GLU A 447 27.83 -6.14 -14.37
C GLU A 447 28.52 -4.94 -13.72
N HIS A 448 28.05 -4.51 -12.55
CA HIS A 448 28.68 -3.42 -11.80
C HIS A 448 30.10 -3.78 -11.35
N ALA A 449 30.33 -5.01 -10.89
CA ALA A 449 31.66 -5.47 -10.51
C ALA A 449 32.62 -5.52 -11.72
N GLU A 450 32.15 -5.92 -12.90
CA GLU A 450 32.91 -5.88 -14.15
C GLU A 450 33.25 -4.45 -14.56
N GLN A 451 32.29 -3.53 -14.47
CA GLN A 451 32.53 -2.10 -14.73
C GLN A 451 33.58 -1.52 -13.78
N LEU A 452 33.52 -1.85 -12.48
CA LEU A 452 34.55 -1.42 -11.52
C LEU A 452 35.92 -1.99 -11.86
N ARG A 453 36.01 -3.28 -12.22
CA ARG A 453 37.27 -3.90 -12.67
C ARG A 453 37.82 -3.19 -13.91
N ALA A 454 36.98 -2.90 -14.89
CA ALA A 454 37.38 -2.16 -16.08
C ALA A 454 37.86 -0.74 -15.74
N GLN A 455 37.20 -0.04 -14.81
CA GLN A 455 37.63 1.27 -14.34
C GLN A 455 38.98 1.22 -13.62
N ILE A 456 39.23 0.20 -12.79
CA ILE A 456 40.51 0.00 -12.10
C ILE A 456 41.61 -0.23 -13.14
N ILE A 457 41.40 -1.12 -14.11
CA ILE A 457 42.36 -1.39 -15.18
C ILE A 457 42.65 -0.11 -15.98
N ALA A 458 41.62 0.62 -16.41
CA ALA A 458 41.79 1.87 -17.15
C ALA A 458 42.56 2.93 -16.35
N ARG A 459 42.31 3.02 -15.03
CA ARG A 459 43.04 3.92 -14.14
C ARG A 459 44.49 3.50 -13.94
N GLU A 460 44.76 2.20 -13.81
CA GLU A 460 46.11 1.65 -13.73
C GLU A 460 46.89 1.88 -15.03
N GLU A 461 46.27 1.68 -16.19
CA GLU A 461 46.84 1.97 -17.49
C GLU A 461 47.16 3.46 -17.64
N ALA A 462 46.22 4.35 -17.28
CA ALA A 462 46.46 5.79 -17.27
C ALA A 462 47.63 6.17 -16.36
N ALA A 463 47.72 5.58 -15.17
CA ALA A 463 48.83 5.81 -14.25
C ALA A 463 50.17 5.31 -14.82
N LYS A 464 50.19 4.13 -15.48
CA LYS A 464 51.36 3.61 -16.20
C LYS A 464 51.77 4.56 -17.32
N HIS A 465 50.81 5.07 -18.11
CA HIS A 465 51.08 6.05 -19.18
C HIS A 465 51.66 7.36 -18.63
N VAL A 466 51.10 7.92 -17.55
CA VAL A 466 51.65 9.12 -16.91
C VAL A 466 53.06 8.88 -16.40
N LYS A 467 53.31 7.72 -15.78
CA LYS A 467 54.66 7.36 -15.32
C LYS A 467 55.63 7.21 -16.49
N ALA A 468 55.23 6.56 -17.57
CA ALA A 468 56.02 6.41 -18.78
C ALA A 468 56.33 7.77 -19.44
N ALA A 469 55.33 8.67 -19.52
CA ALA A 469 55.49 10.03 -20.03
C ALA A 469 56.50 10.83 -19.20
N LYS A 470 56.40 10.79 -17.86
CA LYS A 470 57.39 11.43 -16.97
C LYS A 470 58.80 10.88 -17.15
N MET A 471 58.94 9.57 -17.32
CA MET A 471 60.24 8.93 -17.56
C MET A 471 60.80 9.31 -18.94
N ALA A 472 59.94 9.41 -19.96
CA ALA A 472 60.31 9.86 -21.29
C ALA A 472 60.73 11.35 -21.30
N GLU A 473 59.98 12.22 -20.63
CA GLU A 473 60.36 13.63 -20.41
C GLU A 473 61.71 13.73 -19.67
N GLY A 474 61.91 12.93 -18.62
CA GLY A 474 63.18 12.86 -17.90
C GLY A 474 64.34 12.28 -18.73
N ALA A 475 64.07 11.38 -19.68
CA ALA A 475 65.06 10.89 -20.63
C ALA A 475 65.40 11.96 -21.68
N GLN A 476 64.40 12.67 -22.22
CA GLN A 476 64.58 13.77 -23.16
C GLN A 476 65.35 14.93 -22.52
N LEU A 477 65.07 15.27 -21.26
CA LEU A 477 65.81 16.32 -20.54
C LEU A 477 67.28 15.91 -20.35
N ARG A 478 67.55 14.65 -19.97
CA ARG A 478 68.93 14.14 -19.86
C ARG A 478 69.64 14.13 -21.21
N ALA A 479 68.96 13.77 -22.29
CA ALA A 479 69.50 13.81 -23.64
C ALA A 479 69.86 15.25 -24.05
N ARG A 480 68.96 16.22 -23.86
CA ARG A 480 69.23 17.65 -24.13
C ARG A 480 70.39 18.19 -23.30
N LEU A 481 70.48 17.83 -22.02
CA LEU A 481 71.62 18.22 -21.17
C LEU A 481 72.92 17.57 -21.63
N ALA A 482 72.89 16.33 -22.11
CA ALA A 482 74.06 15.65 -22.65
C ALA A 482 74.52 16.28 -23.98
N GLU A 483 73.58 16.59 -24.89
CA GLU A 483 73.85 17.31 -26.13
C GLU A 483 74.46 18.69 -25.85
N HIS A 484 73.90 19.43 -24.91
CA HIS A 484 74.41 20.74 -24.51
C HIS A 484 75.84 20.65 -23.93
N LYS A 485 76.12 19.64 -23.10
CA LYS A 485 77.48 19.40 -22.60
C LYS A 485 78.44 19.04 -23.72
N ALA A 486 78.05 18.16 -24.64
CA ALA A 486 78.87 17.80 -25.78
C ALA A 486 79.20 19.03 -26.65
N LEU A 487 78.25 19.94 -26.82
CA LEU A 487 78.45 21.20 -27.54
C LEU A 487 79.44 22.12 -26.81
N ILE A 488 79.31 22.29 -25.50
CA ILE A 488 80.27 23.09 -24.71
C ILE A 488 81.67 22.45 -24.70
N GLU A 489 81.76 21.13 -24.61
CA GLU A 489 83.03 20.42 -24.71
C GLU A 489 83.67 20.56 -26.10
N ALA A 490 82.87 20.55 -27.16
CA ALA A 490 83.34 20.85 -28.51
C ALA A 490 83.91 22.27 -28.62
N VAL A 491 83.17 23.29 -28.14
CA VAL A 491 83.64 24.69 -28.10
C VAL A 491 84.90 24.84 -27.24
N LYS A 492 84.99 24.15 -26.09
CA LYS A 492 86.19 24.12 -25.25
C LYS A 492 87.38 23.55 -26.03
N ASN A 493 87.18 22.47 -26.78
CA ASN A 493 88.23 21.84 -27.57
C ASN A 493 88.67 22.74 -28.75
N GLU A 494 87.73 23.40 -29.43
CA GLU A 494 88.02 24.41 -30.45
C GLU A 494 88.86 25.56 -29.87
N LYS A 495 88.46 26.11 -28.72
CA LYS A 495 89.23 27.17 -28.04
C LYS A 495 90.61 26.71 -27.59
N LEU A 496 90.75 25.47 -27.13
CA LEU A 496 92.07 24.89 -26.82
C LEU A 496 92.93 24.70 -28.08
N GLN A 497 92.32 24.40 -29.24
CA GLN A 497 93.03 24.33 -30.52
C GLN A 497 93.43 25.72 -31.03
N GLU A 498 92.58 26.73 -30.90
CA GLU A 498 92.90 28.13 -31.21
C GLU A 498 94.10 28.62 -30.37
N LEU A 499 94.10 28.34 -29.06
CA LEU A 499 95.22 28.72 -28.16
C LEU A 499 96.52 27.97 -28.50
N LYS A 500 96.43 26.73 -28.99
CA LYS A 500 97.57 25.98 -29.53
C LYS A 500 98.09 26.61 -30.83
N ALA A 501 97.20 27.01 -31.73
CA ALA A 501 97.56 27.68 -32.98
C ALA A 501 98.22 29.05 -32.76
N GLN A 502 97.84 29.75 -31.69
CA GLN A 502 98.45 31.01 -31.24
C GLN A 502 99.78 30.82 -30.46
N ALA A 503 100.32 29.60 -30.39
CA ALA A 503 101.60 29.26 -29.74
C ALA A 503 101.70 29.68 -28.26
N ILE A 504 100.58 29.68 -27.52
CA ILE A 504 100.58 30.03 -26.09
C ILE A 504 101.17 28.86 -25.27
N PRO A 505 102.13 29.13 -24.35
CA PRO A 505 102.80 28.10 -23.54
C PRO A 505 101.83 27.23 -22.73
N GLU A 506 102.19 25.96 -22.54
CA GLU A 506 101.31 24.95 -21.96
C GLU A 506 100.81 25.25 -20.54
N LYS A 507 101.60 26.04 -19.79
CA LYS A 507 101.30 26.43 -18.42
C LYS A 507 99.99 27.21 -18.31
N TYR A 508 99.63 28.02 -19.32
CA TYR A 508 98.46 28.90 -19.28
C TYR A 508 97.20 28.29 -19.92
N ARG A 509 97.32 27.18 -20.66
CA ARG A 509 96.19 26.41 -21.20
C ARG A 509 95.75 25.26 -20.29
N ALA A 510 96.57 24.90 -19.30
CA ALA A 510 96.30 23.80 -18.38
C ALA A 510 95.01 24.01 -17.57
N ASP A 511 94.70 25.26 -17.20
CA ASP A 511 93.51 25.59 -16.43
C ASP A 511 92.23 25.44 -17.26
N LEU A 512 92.23 25.91 -18.51
CA LEU A 512 91.11 25.71 -19.43
C LEU A 512 90.92 24.22 -19.74
N ALA A 513 92.00 23.46 -19.92
CA ALA A 513 91.94 22.02 -20.13
C ALA A 513 91.34 21.27 -18.93
N ARG A 514 91.62 21.72 -17.70
CA ARG A 514 91.10 21.14 -16.45
C ARG A 514 89.71 21.66 -16.07
N PHE A 515 89.19 22.69 -16.74
CA PHE A 515 87.86 23.22 -16.48
C PHE A 515 86.79 22.15 -16.77
N LYS A 516 86.05 21.75 -15.72
CA LYS A 516 84.94 20.79 -15.81
C LYS A 516 83.65 21.56 -15.99
N VAL A 517 82.92 21.25 -17.06
CA VAL A 517 81.56 21.79 -17.28
C VAL A 517 80.66 21.21 -16.19
N GLN A 518 80.17 22.07 -15.29
CA GLN A 518 79.28 21.64 -14.21
C GLN A 518 77.88 21.35 -14.73
N ASN A 519 77.21 20.38 -14.11
CA ASN A 519 75.79 20.12 -14.34
C ASN A 519 75.00 21.23 -13.65
N VAL A 520 74.25 22.04 -14.40
CA VAL A 520 73.15 22.83 -13.83
C VAL A 520 71.90 21.97 -13.78
#